data_AF-A0A3N0X921-F1
#
_entry.id   AF-A0A3N0X921-F1
#
_cell.length_a   1.000
_cell.length_b   1.000
_cell.length_c   1.000
_cell.angle_alpha   90.00
_cell.angle_beta   90.00
_cell.angle_gamma   90.00
#
_symmetry.space_group_name_H-M   'P 1'
#
loop_
_entity.id
_entity.type
_entity.pdbx_description
1 polymer ?
#
loop_
_entity_poly.entity_id
_entity_poly.type
_entity_poly.pdbx_seq_one_letter_code
_entity_poly.pdbx_strand_id
1 'polypeptide(L)' 'MNNLDAIYDFILKELRKLTIKENFYFKPIKPKLSDLELIAINISAEYLS' A
#
# COMPACT_ATOMS: atom_id res chain seq x y z
N MET A 1 -15.04 9.45 6.57
CA MET A 1 -13.59 9.37 6.82
C MET A 1 -13.38 8.35 7.92
N ASN A 2 -13.16 7.09 7.54
CA ASN A 2 -12.75 6.11 8.53
C ASN A 2 -11.28 6.34 8.84
N ASN A 3 -10.88 6.08 10.09
CA ASN A 3 -9.50 6.22 10.53
C ASN A 3 -8.55 5.39 9.64
N LEU A 4 -9.02 4.23 9.18
CA LEU A 4 -8.28 3.32 8.28
C LEU A 4 -7.96 3.93 6.93
N ASP A 5 -8.91 4.60 6.28
CA ASP A 5 -8.68 5.19 4.95
C ASP A 5 -7.60 6.28 5.01
N ALA A 6 -7.65 7.13 6.05
CA ALA A 6 -6.68 8.20 6.24
C ALA A 6 -5.27 7.66 6.54
N ILE A 7 -5.16 6.61 7.36
CA ILE A 7 -3.89 5.95 7.69
C ILE A 7 -3.31 5.26 6.46
N TYR A 8 -4.15 4.55 5.70
CA TYR A 8 -3.77 3.91 4.46
C TYR A 8 -3.22 4.91 3.43
N ASP A 9 -3.93 6.01 3.19
CA ASP A 9 -3.51 7.03 2.23
C ASP A 9 -2.17 7.67 2.65
N PHE A 10 -1.99 7.91 3.95
CA PHE A 10 -0.74 8.46 4.48
C PHE A 10 0.42 7.49 4.26
N ILE A 11 0.27 6.22 4.64
CA ILE A 11 1.31 5.20 4.48
C ILE A 11 1.66 5.01 3.00
N LEU A 12 0.65 4.88 2.13
CA LEU A 12 0.86 4.72 0.70
C LEU A 12 1.63 5.91 0.10
N LYS A 13 1.32 7.13 0.54
CA LYS A 13 2.02 8.34 0.12
C LYS A 13 3.50 8.31 0.52
N GLU A 14 3.81 7.91 1.75
CA GLU A 14 5.21 7.82 2.20
C GLU A 14 5.96 6.69 1.47
N LEU A 15 5.32 5.53 1.26
CA LEU A 15 5.92 4.43 0.49
C LEU A 15 6.26 4.85 -0.95
N ARG A 16 5.39 5.62 -1.62
CA ARG A 16 5.63 6.16 -2.97
C ARG A 16 6.77 7.17 -3.04
N LYS A 17 7.11 7.85 -1.93
CA LYS A 17 8.30 8.71 -1.88
C LYS A 17 9.58 7.90 -1.78
N LEU A 18 9.53 6.74 -1.10
CA LEU A 18 10.68 5.86 -0.90
C LEU A 18 11.01 5.02 -2.14
N THR A 19 10.00 4.70 -2.97
CA THR A 19 10.19 3.93 -4.19
C THR A 19 9.33 4.45 -5.33
N ILE A 20 9.96 4.60 -6.50
CA ILE A 20 9.29 4.97 -7.76
C ILE A 20 8.57 3.76 -8.37
N LYS A 21 8.94 2.54 -7.94
CA LYS A 21 8.39 1.29 -8.45
C LYS A 21 7.20 0.85 -7.60
N GLU A 22 6.03 0.69 -8.23
CA GLU A 22 4.80 0.22 -7.54
C GLU A 22 4.68 -1.31 -7.46
N ASN A 23 5.40 -2.06 -8.31
CA ASN A 23 5.40 -3.52 -8.35
C ASN A 23 6.82 -4.06 -8.39
N PHE A 24 7.20 -4.93 -7.47
CA PHE A 24 8.58 -5.38 -7.30
C PHE A 24 8.96 -6.52 -8.23
N TYR A 25 7.99 -7.37 -8.60
CA TYR A 25 8.22 -8.56 -9.41
C TYR A 25 7.21 -8.67 -10.56
N PHE A 26 7.57 -9.48 -11.58
CA PHE A 26 6.67 -9.80 -12.67
C PHE A 26 5.51 -10.66 -12.16
N LYS A 27 4.30 -10.28 -12.53
CA LYS A 27 3.09 -11.04 -12.22
C LYS A 27 2.47 -11.53 -13.52
N PRO A 28 2.21 -12.84 -13.69
CA PRO A 28 1.60 -13.38 -14.90
C PRO A 28 0.14 -12.93 -15.08
N ILE A 29 -0.47 -12.39 -14.03
CA ILE A 29 -1.81 -11.80 -14.03
C ILE A 29 -1.74 -10.35 -13.55
N LYS A 30 -2.69 -9.51 -13.98
CA LYS A 30 -2.83 -8.14 -13.46
C LYS A 30 -3.61 -8.18 -12.14
N PRO A 31 -2.95 -7.93 -10.98
CA PRO A 31 -3.64 -7.93 -9.70
C PRO A 31 -4.56 -6.70 -9.56
N LYS A 32 -5.53 -6.77 -8.65
CA LYS A 32 -6.40 -5.63 -8.31
C LYS A 32 -5.67 -4.51 -7.57
N LEU A 33 -4.61 -4.86 -6.86
CA LEU A 33 -3.76 -3.95 -6.10
C LEU A 33 -2.30 -4.14 -6.50
N SER A 34 -1.56 -3.05 -6.58
CA SER A 34 -0.10 -3.04 -6.69
C SER A 34 0.54 -3.59 -5.42
N ASP A 35 1.84 -3.90 -5.49
CA ASP A 35 2.58 -4.36 -4.31
C ASP A 35 2.59 -3.29 -3.22
N LEU A 36 2.76 -2.01 -3.60
CA LEU A 36 2.73 -0.91 -2.64
C LEU A 36 1.38 -0.76 -1.95
N GLU A 37 0.28 -0.88 -2.69
CA GLU A 37 -1.06 -0.80 -2.11
C GLU A 37 -1.30 -1.96 -1.13
N LEU A 38 -0.84 -3.17 -1.47
CA LEU A 38 -0.95 -4.34 -0.60
C LEU A 38 -0.14 -4.15 0.70
N ILE A 39 1.10 -3.65 0.58
CA ILE A 39 1.96 -3.34 1.72
C ILE A 39 1.32 -2.26 2.59
N ALA A 40 0.80 -1.18 1.99
CA ALA A 40 0.15 -0.10 2.72
C ALA A 40 -1.05 -0.60 3.52
N ILE A 41 -1.90 -1.46 2.94
CA ILE A 41 -3.02 -2.08 3.66
C ILE A 41 -2.52 -2.89 4.86
N ASN A 42 -1.49 -3.70 4.66
CA ASN A 42 -0.99 -4.58 5.73
C ASN A 42 -0.46 -3.78 6.92
N ILE A 43 0.35 -2.74 6.66
CA ILE A 43 0.87 -1.85 7.72
C ILE A 43 -0.27 -1.10 8.39
N SER A 44 -1.27 -0.63 7.62
CA SER A 44 -2.44 0.08 8.19
C SER A 44 -3.24 -0.81 9.13
N ALA A 45 -3.42 -2.09 8.77
CA ALA A 45 -4.10 -3.06 9.60
C ALA A 45 -3.33 -3.37 10.89
N GLU A 46 -2.00 -3.52 10.79
CA GLU A 46 -1.13 -3.75 11.95
C GLU A 46 -1.16 -2.55 12.92
N TYR A 47 -1.14 -1.32 12.39
CA TYR A 47 -1.18 -0.11 13.22
C TYR A 47 -2.51 0.09 13.96
N LEU A 48 -3.61 -0.43 13.40
CA LEU A 48 -4.96 -0.33 13.97
C LEU A 48 -5.35 -1.52 14.86
N SER A 49 -4.52 -2.56 14.92
CA SER A 49 -4.70 -3.72 15.79
C SER A 49 -4.24 -3.45 17.23
#